data_AF-A0A7C2AHH1-F1
#
_entry.id   AF-A0A7C2AHH1-F1
#
_cell.length_a   1.000
_cell.length_b   1.000
_cell.length_c   1.000
_cell.angle_alpha   90.00
_cell.angle_beta   90.00
_cell.angle_gamma   90.00
#
_symmetry.space_group_name_H-M   'P 1'
#
loop_
_entity.id
_entity.type
_entity.pdbx_description
1 polymer ?
#
loop_
_entity_poly.entity_id
_entity_poly.type
_entity_poly.pdbx_seq_one_letter_code
_entity_poly.pdbx_strand_id
1 'polypeptide(L)'
;MLVRNDVTRFGENAGKIWSALNEQGDAVDEKTLMKLTNLSNQELYAAIGWLARENKIRKEDKKGYRLGNTNLTEEVGTVAGRIWKILDIWGEADIETIRKLAGSRDEEIYAAIGWLAREGKIQVDETQTYRLK
;
A
#
# COMPACT_ATOMS: atom_id res chain seq x y z
N MET A 1 -4.59 -21.33 -17.53
CA MET A 1 -5.33 -20.78 -16.37
C MET A 1 -4.54 -19.58 -15.88
N LEU A 2 -5.02 -18.36 -16.12
CA LEU A 2 -4.30 -17.15 -15.71
C LEU A 2 -4.43 -17.01 -14.19
N VAL A 3 -3.38 -17.35 -13.45
CA VAL A 3 -3.25 -16.96 -12.06
C VAL A 3 -3.19 -15.43 -12.07
N ARG A 4 -4.31 -14.77 -11.74
CA ARG A 4 -4.33 -13.33 -11.53
C ARG A 4 -3.26 -13.06 -10.46
N ASN A 5 -2.18 -12.40 -10.86
CA ASN A 5 -1.16 -11.97 -9.92
C ASN A 5 -1.85 -10.97 -8.99
N ASP A 6 -2.02 -11.28 -7.71
CA ASP A 6 -2.72 -10.42 -6.76
C ASP A 6 -2.10 -9.01 -6.66
N VAL A 7 -0.85 -8.86 -7.13
CA VAL A 7 -0.22 -7.55 -7.36
C VAL A 7 -1.01 -6.63 -8.30
N THR A 8 -1.72 -7.20 -9.27
CA THR A 8 -2.61 -6.47 -10.18
C THR A 8 -3.70 -5.73 -9.41
N ARG A 9 -4.22 -6.32 -8.33
CA ARG A 9 -5.27 -5.72 -7.51
C ARG A 9 -4.79 -4.47 -6.76
N PHE A 10 -3.53 -4.44 -6.31
CA PHE A 10 -2.95 -3.23 -5.70
C PHE A 10 -2.93 -2.07 -6.71
N GLY A 11 -2.50 -2.33 -7.94
CA GLY A 11 -2.49 -1.34 -9.02
C GLY A 11 -3.90 -0.87 -9.42
N GLU A 12 -4.87 -1.78 -9.52
CA GLU A 12 -6.27 -1.43 -9.79
C GLU A 12 -6.88 -0.56 -8.68
N ASN A 13 -6.63 -0.89 -7.41
CA ASN A 13 -7.11 -0.11 -6.27
C ASN A 13 -6.40 1.25 -6.18
N ALA A 14 -5.10 1.33 -6.50
CA ALA A 14 -4.38 2.59 -6.67
C ALA A 14 -5.00 3.47 -7.76
N GLY A 15 -5.42 2.87 -8.88
CA GLY A 15 -6.17 3.56 -9.93
C GLY A 15 -7.48 4.17 -9.44
N LYS A 16 -8.26 3.42 -8.64
CA LYS A 16 -9.52 3.94 -8.05
C LYS A 16 -9.26 5.14 -7.14
N ILE A 17 -8.25 5.07 -6.27
CA ILE A 17 -7.87 6.18 -5.38
C ILE A 17 -7.40 7.38 -6.19
N TRP A 18 -6.57 7.15 -7.22
CA TRP A 18 -6.10 8.22 -8.09
C TRP A 18 -7.26 8.96 -8.76
N SER A 19 -8.21 8.23 -9.36
CA SER A 19 -9.37 8.82 -10.02
C SER A 19 -10.25 9.59 -9.04
N ALA A 20 -10.54 9.02 -7.86
CA ALA A 20 -11.33 9.69 -6.84
C ALA A 20 -10.70 11.01 -6.39
N LEU A 21 -9.38 11.03 -6.15
CA LEU A 21 -8.66 12.25 -5.77
C LEU A 21 -8.60 13.27 -6.91
N ASN A 22 -8.43 12.81 -8.16
CA ASN A 22 -8.42 13.67 -9.33
C ASN A 22 -9.76 14.38 -9.54
N GLU A 23 -10.88 13.69 -9.31
CA GLU A 23 -12.23 14.25 -9.41
C GLU A 23 -12.54 15.26 -8.30
N GLN A 24 -12.06 15.03 -7.07
CA GLN A 24 -12.32 15.92 -5.94
C GLN A 24 -11.48 17.23 -6.00
N GLY A 25 -10.25 17.18 -6.54
CA GLY A 25 -9.40 18.36 -6.75
C GLY A 25 -8.75 18.95 -5.49
N ASP A 26 -9.15 18.52 -4.29
CA ASP A 26 -8.53 18.85 -3.00
C ASP A 26 -8.26 17.58 -2.15
N ALA A 27 -7.69 17.75 -0.97
CA ALA A 27 -7.42 16.67 -0.03
C ALA A 27 -8.71 16.02 0.48
N VAL A 28 -8.70 14.68 0.52
CA VAL A 28 -9.84 13.85 0.94
C VAL A 28 -9.42 12.96 2.10
N ASP A 29 -10.24 12.93 3.15
CA ASP A 29 -10.02 12.07 4.31
C ASP A 29 -10.21 10.58 3.99
N GLU A 30 -9.59 9.72 4.80
CA GLU A 30 -9.57 8.26 4.61
C GLU A 30 -10.98 7.65 4.57
N LYS A 31 -11.89 8.13 5.42
CA LYS A 31 -13.26 7.60 5.50
C LYS A 31 -14.04 7.94 4.23
N THR A 32 -13.87 9.15 3.72
CA THR A 32 -14.48 9.57 2.47
C THR A 32 -13.87 8.83 1.28
N LEU A 33 -12.54 8.66 1.23
CA LEU A 33 -11.89 7.87 0.19
C LEU A 33 -12.40 6.43 0.14
N MET A 34 -12.45 5.73 1.28
CA MET A 34 -12.98 4.36 1.34
C MET A 34 -14.41 4.26 0.80
N LYS A 35 -15.26 5.25 1.09
CA LYS A 35 -16.63 5.30 0.57
C LYS A 35 -16.68 5.53 -0.94
N LEU A 36 -15.88 6.46 -1.46
CA LEU A 36 -15.83 6.77 -2.88
C LEU A 36 -15.31 5.59 -3.71
N THR A 37 -14.35 4.84 -3.18
CA THR A 37 -13.69 3.76 -3.92
C THR A 37 -14.21 2.37 -3.58
N ASN A 38 -15.08 2.26 -2.57
CA ASN A 38 -15.52 0.98 -1.97
C ASN A 38 -14.34 0.07 -1.60
N LEU A 39 -13.31 0.66 -0.98
CA LEU A 39 -12.12 -0.06 -0.53
C LEU A 39 -12.16 -0.28 0.98
N SER A 40 -11.66 -1.42 1.41
CA SER A 40 -11.34 -1.66 2.81
C SER A 40 -10.15 -0.82 3.28
N ASN A 41 -9.92 -0.81 4.60
CA ASN A 41 -8.79 -0.11 5.20
C ASN A 41 -7.44 -0.65 4.67
N GLN A 42 -7.30 -1.98 4.62
CA GLN A 42 -6.14 -2.66 4.02
C GLN A 42 -5.89 -2.23 2.57
N GLU A 43 -6.93 -2.26 1.74
CA GLU A 43 -6.82 -1.91 0.32
C GLU A 43 -6.50 -0.43 0.11
N LEU A 44 -7.08 0.46 0.94
CA LEU A 44 -6.77 1.89 0.93
C LEU A 44 -5.28 2.11 1.16
N TYR A 45 -4.71 1.57 2.24
CA TYR A 45 -3.31 1.83 2.58
C TYR A 45 -2.34 1.19 1.58
N ALA A 46 -2.63 -0.01 1.08
CA ALA A 46 -1.82 -0.59 0.01
C ALA A 46 -1.88 0.25 -1.28
N ALA A 47 -3.03 0.79 -1.65
CA ALA A 47 -3.16 1.71 -2.77
C ALA A 47 -2.40 3.03 -2.55
N ILE A 48 -2.43 3.59 -1.34
CA ILE A 48 -1.65 4.78 -0.96
C ILE A 48 -0.16 4.50 -1.11
N GLY A 49 0.33 3.38 -0.57
CA GLY A 49 1.73 2.97 -0.68
C GLY A 49 2.21 2.79 -2.12
N TRP A 50 1.36 2.18 -2.97
CA TRP A 50 1.60 2.06 -4.40
C TRP A 50 1.76 3.42 -5.07
N LEU A 51 0.81 4.34 -4.86
CA LEU A 51 0.85 5.70 -5.43
C LEU A 51 2.00 6.54 -4.87
N ALA A 52 2.36 6.33 -3.60
CA ALA A 52 3.48 7.00 -2.96
C ALA A 52 4.79 6.58 -3.65
N ARG A 53 4.95 5.29 -3.97
CA ARG A 53 6.12 4.81 -4.73
C ARG A 53 6.22 5.42 -6.13
N GLU A 54 5.08 5.75 -6.72
CA GLU A 54 4.97 6.45 -8.01
C GLU A 54 5.15 7.97 -7.91
N ASN A 55 5.33 8.51 -6.70
CA ASN A 55 5.40 9.94 -6.44
C ASN A 55 4.12 10.71 -6.88
N LYS A 56 2.94 10.09 -6.72
CA LYS A 56 1.65 10.65 -7.18
C LYS A 56 0.68 11.06 -6.07
N ILE A 57 0.97 10.72 -4.82
CA ILE A 57 0.11 11.04 -3.68
C ILE A 57 0.92 11.63 -2.53
N ARG A 58 0.32 12.57 -1.81
CA ARG A 58 0.86 13.16 -0.59
C ARG A 58 -0.21 13.25 0.48
N LYS A 59 0.23 13.24 1.74
CA LYS A 59 -0.64 13.43 2.90
C LYS A 59 -0.64 14.91 3.30
N GLU A 60 -1.83 15.46 3.46
CA GLU A 60 -2.12 16.81 3.91
C GLU A 60 -2.62 16.74 5.36
N ASP A 61 -1.72 16.47 6.31
CA ASP A 61 -1.98 16.42 7.75
C ASP A 61 -3.41 15.97 8.13
N LYS A 62 -4.22 16.89 8.69
CA LYS A 62 -5.59 16.62 9.15
C LYS A 62 -6.64 16.54 8.04
N LYS A 63 -6.29 16.86 6.79
CA LYS A 63 -7.20 16.88 5.65
C LYS A 63 -7.23 15.56 4.86
N GLY A 64 -6.26 14.67 5.06
CA GLY A 64 -6.19 13.39 4.36
C GLY A 64 -5.18 13.37 3.23
N TYR A 65 -5.55 12.89 2.05
CA TYR A 65 -4.62 12.71 0.92
C TYR A 65 -5.05 13.52 -0.30
N ARG A 66 -4.08 13.97 -1.09
CA ARG A 66 -4.30 14.57 -2.42
C ARG A 66 -3.26 14.10 -3.41
N LEU A 67 -3.53 14.31 -4.70
CA LEU A 67 -2.53 14.11 -5.74
C LEU A 67 -1.40 15.14 -5.64
N GLY A 68 -0.17 14.68 -5.85
CA GLY A 68 1.04 15.51 -5.82
C GLY A 68 2.30 14.72 -5.50
N ASN A 69 3.46 15.38 -5.56
CA ASN A 69 4.74 14.79 -5.17
C ASN A 69 4.68 14.30 -3.73
N THR A 70 5.15 13.08 -3.51
CA THR A 70 4.98 12.38 -2.24
C THR A 70 5.87 12.97 -1.16
N ASN A 71 5.30 13.09 0.04
CA ASN A 71 6.01 13.32 1.30
C ASN A 71 6.09 12.04 2.15
N LEU A 72 5.73 10.88 1.58
CA LEU A 72 5.60 9.61 2.31
C LEU A 72 6.82 8.70 2.15
N THR A 73 7.83 9.10 1.38
CA THR A 73 8.99 8.26 1.04
C THR A 73 9.72 7.74 2.28
N GLU A 74 9.98 8.60 3.26
CA GLU A 74 10.71 8.20 4.47
C GLU A 74 9.89 7.25 5.34
N GLU A 75 8.63 7.60 5.63
CA GLU A 75 7.73 6.81 6.47
C GLU A 75 7.44 5.43 5.85
N VAL A 76 6.93 5.40 4.61
CA VAL A 76 6.53 4.16 3.94
C VAL A 76 7.77 3.36 3.51
N GLY A 77 8.80 4.03 3.01
CA GLY A 77 10.03 3.38 2.55
C GLY A 77 10.80 2.70 3.68
N THR A 78 10.81 3.28 4.89
CA THR A 78 11.46 2.66 6.06
C THR A 78 10.77 1.35 6.45
N VAL A 79 9.43 1.33 6.49
CA VAL A 79 8.66 0.12 6.81
C VAL A 79 8.78 -0.90 5.68
N ALA A 80 8.76 -0.47 4.41
CA ALA A 80 9.01 -1.33 3.26
C ALA A 80 10.38 -2.03 3.33
N GLY A 81 11.44 -1.29 3.70
CA GLY A 81 12.76 -1.88 3.90
C GLY A 81 12.80 -2.91 5.05
N ARG A 82 12.03 -2.68 6.12
CA ARG A 82 11.91 -3.64 7.23
C ARG A 82 11.18 -4.92 6.80
N ILE A 83 10.05 -4.78 6.11
CA ILE A 83 9.28 -5.93 5.59
C ILE A 83 10.11 -6.71 4.58
N TRP A 84 10.82 -6.04 3.67
CA TRP A 84 11.71 -6.70 2.72
C TRP A 84 12.74 -7.57 3.44
N LYS A 85 13.40 -7.06 4.49
CA LYS A 85 14.36 -7.83 5.30
C LYS A 85 13.73 -9.01 6.03
N ILE A 86 12.49 -8.86 6.52
CA ILE A 86 11.75 -9.97 7.13
C ILE A 86 11.55 -11.08 6.10
N LEU A 87 11.05 -10.74 4.91
CA LEU A 87 10.81 -11.74 3.86
C LEU A 87 12.11 -12.36 3.33
N ASP A 88 13.22 -11.61 3.28
CA ASP A 88 14.55 -12.10 2.90
C ASP A 88 15.08 -13.16 3.89
N ILE A 89 14.84 -12.97 5.19
CA ILE A 89 15.32 -13.89 6.25
C ILE A 89 14.38 -15.09 6.43
N TRP A 90 13.07 -14.86 6.42
CA TRP A 90 12.06 -15.87 6.75
C TRP A 90 11.54 -16.62 5.53
N GLY A 91 11.84 -16.14 4.31
CA GLY A 91 11.38 -16.70 3.04
C GLY A 91 9.96 -16.26 2.69
N GLU A 92 9.01 -16.49 3.60
CA GLU A 92 7.62 -16.05 3.47
C GLU A 92 7.02 -15.71 4.84
N ALA A 93 6.01 -14.83 4.85
CA ALA A 93 5.33 -14.44 6.07
C ALA A 93 3.90 -13.97 5.79
N ASP A 94 2.97 -14.31 6.67
CA ASP A 94 1.62 -13.75 6.70
C ASP A 94 1.60 -12.37 7.39
N ILE A 95 0.44 -11.72 7.37
CA ILE A 95 0.29 -10.37 7.95
C ILE A 95 0.54 -10.35 9.46
N GLU A 96 0.17 -11.39 10.20
CA GLU A 96 0.35 -11.46 11.65
C GLU A 96 1.83 -11.57 12.01
N THR A 97 2.56 -12.40 11.29
CA THR A 97 4.02 -12.56 11.41
C THR A 97 4.74 -11.28 11.04
N ILE A 98 4.36 -10.64 9.92
CA ILE A 98 4.91 -9.33 9.54
C ILE A 98 4.64 -8.30 10.62
N ARG A 99 3.42 -8.21 11.16
CA ARG A 99 3.07 -7.28 12.23
C ARG A 99 3.95 -7.47 13.46
N LYS A 100 4.10 -8.72 13.91
CA LYS A 100 4.91 -9.07 15.08
C LYS A 100 6.39 -8.75 14.89
N LEU A 101 6.96 -9.05 13.72
CA LEU A 101 8.39 -8.86 13.45
C LEU A 101 8.73 -7.41 13.08
N ALA A 102 7.85 -6.73 12.37
CA ALA A 102 8.05 -5.34 11.97
C ALA A 102 7.80 -4.38 13.13
N GLY A 103 6.92 -4.72 14.07
CA GLY A 103 6.53 -3.81 15.17
C GLY A 103 5.87 -2.52 14.66
N SER A 104 5.17 -2.62 13.52
CA SER A 104 4.49 -1.51 12.85
C SER A 104 2.98 -1.70 12.90
N ARG A 105 2.24 -0.62 12.70
CA ARG A 105 0.77 -0.66 12.62
C ARG A 105 0.31 -1.21 11.28
N ASP A 106 -0.91 -1.74 11.22
CA ASP A 106 -1.46 -2.35 10.00
C ASP A 106 -1.46 -1.37 8.82
N GLU A 107 -1.79 -0.10 9.07
CA GLU A 107 -1.79 0.96 8.05
C GLU A 107 -0.40 1.15 7.41
N GLU A 108 0.64 1.17 8.25
CA GLU A 108 2.04 1.30 7.83
C GLU A 108 2.49 0.06 7.05
N ILE A 109 2.10 -1.13 7.53
CA ILE A 109 2.44 -2.40 6.91
C ILE A 109 1.81 -2.51 5.52
N TYR A 110 0.52 -2.20 5.39
CA TYR A 110 -0.16 -2.27 4.10
C TYR A 110 0.37 -1.23 3.12
N ALA A 111 0.67 -0.01 3.57
CA ALA A 111 1.34 0.98 2.72
C ALA A 111 2.71 0.47 2.24
N ALA A 112 3.50 -0.13 3.11
CA ALA A 112 4.78 -0.72 2.76
C ALA A 112 4.64 -1.92 1.79
N ILE A 113 3.63 -2.77 1.96
CA ILE A 113 3.30 -3.86 1.03
C ILE A 113 2.95 -3.29 -0.35
N GLY A 114 2.07 -2.29 -0.42
CA GLY A 114 1.71 -1.62 -1.68
C GLY A 114 2.91 -0.98 -2.37
N TRP A 115 3.81 -0.37 -1.59
CA TRP A 115 5.07 0.19 -2.08
C TRP A 115 5.96 -0.89 -2.71
N LEU A 116 6.20 -2.00 -2.01
CA LEU A 116 7.00 -3.13 -2.51
C LEU A 116 6.33 -3.82 -3.73
N ALA A 117 5.00 -3.90 -3.72
CA ALA A 117 4.22 -4.42 -4.84
C ALA A 117 4.44 -3.57 -6.10
N ARG A 118 4.44 -2.24 -5.95
CA ARG A 118 4.74 -1.32 -7.06
C ARG A 118 6.15 -1.49 -7.62
N GLU A 119 7.10 -1.85 -6.76
CA GLU A 119 8.48 -2.16 -7.16
C GLU A 119 8.62 -3.55 -7.79
N GLY A 120 7.56 -4.36 -7.80
CA GLY A 120 7.61 -5.74 -8.27
C GLY A 120 8.45 -6.64 -7.38
N LYS A 121 8.71 -6.26 -6.11
CA LYS A 121 9.59 -7.00 -5.19
C LYS A 121 8.91 -8.12 -4.42
N ILE A 122 7.57 -8.13 -4.39
CA ILE A 122 6.79 -9.11 -3.65
C ILE A 122 5.76 -9.82 -4.54
N GLN A 123 5.41 -11.02 -4.12
CA GLN A 123 4.23 -11.77 -4.54
C GLN A 123 3.45 -12.16 -3.30
N VAL A 124 2.13 -12.30 -3.46
CA VAL A 124 1.20 -12.72 -2.41
C VAL A 124 0.37 -13.86 -2.98
N ASP A 125 0.08 -14.86 -2.15
CA ASP A 125 -0.80 -15.96 -2.52
C ASP A 125 -2.25 -15.76 -2.03
N GLU A 126 -3.10 -16.72 -2.35
CA GLU A 126 -4.52 -16.76 -1.96
C GLU A 126 -4.77 -16.74 -0.45
N THR A 127 -3.76 -17.07 0.36
CA THR A 127 -3.82 -17.08 1.83
C THR A 127 -3.33 -15.78 2.47
N GLN A 128 -2.98 -14.77 1.65
CA GLN A 128 -2.34 -13.53 2.09
C GLN A 128 -0.95 -13.77 2.72
N THR A 129 -0.23 -14.78 2.23
CA THR A 129 1.18 -15.01 2.57
C THR A 129 2.05 -14.30 1.55
N TYR A 130 2.99 -13.48 2.04
CA TYR A 130 3.89 -12.66 1.23
C TYR A 130 5.26 -13.30 1.14
N ARG A 131 5.88 -13.22 -0.04
CA ARG A 131 7.29 -13.60 -0.25
C ARG A 131 7.94 -12.70 -1.29
N LEU A 132 9.27 -12.68 -1.33
CA LEU A 132 10.00 -11.94 -2.36
C LEU A 132 9.81 -12.60 -3.75
N LYS A 133 9.97 -11.79 -4.80
CA LYS A 133 10.00 -12.24 -6.20
C LYS A 133 11.43 -12.48 -6.68
#